data_AF-A0A2P2KME6-F1
#
_entry.id   AF-A0A2P2KME6-F1
#
_cell.length_a   1.000
_cell.length_b   1.000
_cell.length_c   1.000
_cell.angle_alpha   90.00
_cell.angle_beta   90.00
_cell.angle_gamma   90.00
#
_symmetry.space_group_name_H-M   'P 1'
#
loop_
_entity.id
_entity.type
_entity.pdbx_description
1 polymer ?
#
loop_
_entity_poly.entity_id
_entity_poly.type
_entity_poly.pdbx_seq_one_letter_code
_entity_poly.pdbx_strand_id
1 'polypeptide(L)'
;MEYENKLVLAPMVRVGTLPFRLLAAQCGADITYGEEIIDHKLVKCERKVNEYIRSIDFVEKGTENVVFRTCLQERNQVVFQIGTSDAVRALTAAQIVCRDVAAIDINMGCPKSFSISGGMGAALLSKPQLIHDILTTLKRNLDTPVTCKIRLLKSSQDTVELARRIEKTGVSALAIHGRYSMLSISVFGTFGNVL
;
A
#
# COMPACT_ATOMS: atom_id res chain seq x y z
N MET A 1 12.21 9.53 0.08
CA MET A 1 10.97 9.93 0.77
C MET A 1 11.17 9.63 2.23
N GLU A 2 11.10 10.66 3.09
CA GLU A 2 11.33 10.54 4.53
C GLU A 2 10.02 10.32 5.27
N TYR A 3 9.99 9.37 6.21
CA TYR A 3 8.80 8.98 6.98
C TYR A 3 8.82 9.47 8.43
N GLU A 4 9.91 10.05 8.89
CA GLU A 4 10.05 10.54 10.27
C GLU A 4 9.23 11.82 10.51
N ASN A 5 8.49 11.85 11.63
CA ASN A 5 7.66 12.99 12.07
C ASN A 5 6.68 13.49 10.99
N LYS A 6 6.05 12.57 10.25
CA LYS A 6 5.11 12.87 9.17
C LYS A 6 3.65 12.61 9.54
N LEU A 7 2.76 13.49 9.07
CA LEU A 7 1.31 13.27 9.06
C LEU A 7 0.93 12.50 7.80
N VAL A 8 0.40 11.28 7.98
CA VAL A 8 0.15 10.35 6.88
C VAL A 8 -1.33 10.05 6.75
N LEU A 9 -1.90 10.32 5.57
CA LEU A 9 -3.23 9.83 5.20
C LEU A 9 -3.14 8.32 4.91
N ALA A 10 -3.88 7.52 5.67
CA ALA A 10 -3.92 6.05 5.52
C ALA A 10 -4.66 5.59 4.25
N PRO A 11 -4.30 4.40 3.71
CA PRO A 11 -4.99 3.84 2.55
C PRO A 11 -6.42 3.41 2.88
N MET A 12 -7.39 3.87 2.11
CA MET A 12 -8.82 3.62 2.33
C MET A 12 -9.54 3.40 1.00
N VAL A 13 -9.95 2.16 0.75
CA VAL A 13 -10.73 1.78 -0.45
C VAL A 13 -12.01 2.63 -0.55
N ARG A 14 -12.29 3.13 -1.76
CA ARG A 14 -13.29 4.12 -2.19
C ARG A 14 -13.05 5.56 -1.74
N VAL A 15 -12.24 5.79 -0.71
CA VAL A 15 -12.03 7.12 -0.13
C VAL A 15 -10.76 7.77 -0.67
N GLY A 16 -9.66 7.01 -0.75
CA GLY A 16 -8.33 7.47 -1.14
C GLY A 16 -8.15 7.79 -2.62
N THR A 17 -9.17 8.33 -3.29
CA THR A 17 -9.11 8.82 -4.68
C THR A 17 -8.40 10.19 -4.74
N LEU A 18 -8.00 10.62 -5.95
CA LEU A 18 -7.22 11.85 -6.15
C LEU A 18 -7.79 13.08 -5.41
N PRO A 19 -9.10 13.42 -5.50
CA PRO A 19 -9.63 14.60 -4.82
C PRO A 19 -9.40 14.60 -3.31
N PHE A 20 -9.58 13.44 -2.66
CA PHE A 20 -9.42 13.33 -1.21
C PHE A 20 -7.96 13.41 -0.78
N ARG A 21 -7.04 12.83 -1.56
CA ARG A 21 -5.60 12.94 -1.30
C ARG A 21 -5.12 14.39 -1.41
N LEU A 22 -5.54 15.10 -2.46
CA LEU A 22 -5.21 16.51 -2.62
C LEU A 22 -5.77 17.35 -1.48
N LEU A 23 -7.01 17.09 -1.04
CA LEU A 23 -7.59 17.79 0.10
C LEU A 23 -6.82 17.49 1.40
N ALA A 24 -6.47 16.24 1.65
CA ALA A 24 -5.69 15.88 2.84
C ALA A 24 -4.32 16.57 2.86
N ALA A 25 -3.64 16.65 1.71
CA ALA A 25 -2.39 17.40 1.57
C ALA A 25 -2.58 18.90 1.83
N GLN A 26 -3.67 19.50 1.32
CA GLN A 26 -4.03 20.90 1.60
C GLN A 26 -4.31 21.12 3.10
N CYS A 27 -4.84 20.12 3.80
CA CYS A 27 -5.07 20.15 5.23
C CYS A 27 -3.83 19.79 6.08
N GLY A 28 -2.66 19.61 5.47
CA GLY A 28 -1.39 19.42 6.17
C GLY A 28 -0.87 17.98 6.25
N ALA A 29 -1.44 17.03 5.50
CA ALA A 29 -0.81 15.72 5.36
C ALA A 29 0.49 15.82 4.54
N ASP A 30 1.59 15.29 5.08
CA ASP A 30 2.88 15.21 4.37
C ASP A 30 2.89 14.10 3.31
N ILE A 31 2.16 13.02 3.58
CA ILE A 31 2.15 11.79 2.79
C ILE A 31 0.71 11.33 2.62
N THR A 32 0.35 10.92 1.40
CA THR A 32 -1.01 10.45 1.10
C THR A 32 -1.01 9.09 0.45
N TYR A 33 -1.63 8.10 1.09
CA TYR A 33 -1.83 6.80 0.46
C TYR A 33 -3.07 6.79 -0.43
N GLY A 34 -2.95 6.14 -1.59
CA GLY A 34 -4.09 5.78 -2.43
C GLY A 34 -4.94 4.66 -1.83
N GLU A 35 -5.97 4.29 -2.58
CA GLU A 35 -6.71 3.06 -2.33
C GLU A 35 -5.83 1.83 -2.54
N GLU A 36 -6.17 0.70 -1.90
CA GLU A 36 -5.60 -0.59 -2.27
C GLU A 36 -6.07 -0.97 -3.68
N ILE A 37 -5.12 -1.16 -4.59
CA ILE A 37 -5.40 -1.64 -5.95
C ILE A 37 -4.77 -3.01 -6.13
N ILE A 38 -5.58 -3.95 -6.64
CA ILE A 38 -5.15 -5.35 -6.84
C ILE A 38 -4.23 -5.44 -8.05
N ASP A 39 -3.09 -6.10 -7.88
CA ASP A 39 -2.08 -6.29 -8.91
C ASP A 39 -2.64 -6.86 -10.23
N HIS A 40 -3.56 -7.82 -10.17
CA HIS A 40 -4.24 -8.42 -11.33
C HIS A 40 -5.01 -7.40 -12.18
N LYS A 41 -5.51 -6.33 -11.56
CA LYS A 41 -6.17 -5.23 -12.27
C LYS A 41 -5.12 -4.29 -12.86
N LEU A 42 -4.10 -3.95 -12.07
CA LEU A 42 -3.08 -2.98 -12.47
C LEU A 42 -2.23 -3.46 -13.66
N VAL A 43 -1.87 -4.76 -13.73
CA VAL A 43 -1.09 -5.30 -14.86
C VAL A 43 -1.81 -5.22 -16.21
N LYS A 44 -3.14 -5.04 -16.19
CA LYS A 44 -3.97 -4.84 -17.39
C LYS A 44 -4.09 -3.36 -17.76
N CYS A 45 -3.45 -2.45 -17.03
CA CYS A 45 -3.56 -1.02 -17.26
C CYS A 45 -2.44 -0.49 -18.16
N GLU A 46 -2.67 0.69 -18.72
CA GLU A 46 -1.68 1.50 -19.42
C GLU A 46 -1.72 2.93 -18.88
N ARG A 47 -0.55 3.57 -18.87
CA ARG A 47 -0.38 4.95 -18.45
C ARG A 47 -0.78 5.89 -19.59
N LYS A 48 -1.77 6.76 -19.35
CA LYS A 48 -2.23 7.80 -20.27
C LYS A 48 -2.05 9.18 -19.64
N VAL A 49 -1.51 10.12 -20.41
CA VAL A 49 -1.51 11.53 -20.02
C VAL A 49 -2.87 12.12 -20.39
N ASN A 50 -3.54 12.75 -19.43
CA ASN A 50 -4.81 13.43 -19.64
C ASN A 50 -4.59 14.94 -19.56
N GLU A 51 -4.42 15.57 -20.72
CA GLU A 51 -4.09 17.00 -20.81
C GLU A 51 -5.24 17.91 -20.36
N TYR A 52 -6.49 17.49 -20.56
CA TYR A 52 -7.68 18.28 -20.25
C TYR A 52 -7.78 18.64 -18.76
N ILE A 53 -7.50 17.67 -17.89
CA ILE A 53 -7.48 17.86 -16.42
C ILE A 53 -6.06 17.82 -15.81
N ARG A 54 -5.02 17.80 -16.66
CA ARG A 54 -3.61 17.76 -16.26
C ARG A 54 -3.29 16.62 -15.28
N SER A 55 -3.81 15.42 -15.57
CA SER A 55 -3.60 14.22 -14.77
C SER A 55 -2.85 13.14 -15.55
N ILE A 56 -2.43 12.11 -14.81
CA ILE A 56 -1.91 10.86 -15.35
C ILE A 56 -2.89 9.78 -14.90
N ASP A 57 -3.43 9.07 -15.89
CA ASP A 57 -4.48 8.08 -15.71
C ASP A 57 -3.91 6.70 -16.02
N PHE A 58 -4.16 5.73 -15.14
CA PHE A 58 -3.88 4.33 -15.37
C PHE A 58 -5.18 3.66 -15.74
N VAL A 59 -5.34 3.40 -17.03
CA VAL A 59 -6.61 2.96 -17.63
C VAL A 59 -6.50 1.50 -17.99
N GLU A 60 -7.53 0.70 -17.70
CA GLU A 60 -7.57 -0.68 -18.15
C GLU A 60 -7.60 -0.75 -19.67
N LYS A 61 -6.66 -1.50 -20.26
CA LYS A 61 -6.48 -1.63 -21.71
C LYS A 61 -7.77 -2.08 -22.39
N GLY A 62 -8.13 -1.42 -23.48
CA GLY A 62 -9.36 -1.68 -24.23
C GLY A 62 -10.63 -1.12 -23.57
N THR A 63 -10.50 -0.27 -22.56
CA THR A 63 -11.63 0.39 -21.88
C THR A 63 -11.30 1.86 -21.59
N GLU A 64 -12.31 2.61 -21.13
CA GLU A 64 -12.16 3.97 -20.57
C GLU A 64 -12.14 3.98 -19.03
N ASN A 65 -12.00 2.80 -18.41
CA ASN A 65 -12.07 2.67 -16.95
C ASN A 65 -10.74 3.05 -16.30
N VAL A 66 -10.74 4.19 -15.62
CA VAL A 66 -9.58 4.71 -14.87
C VAL A 66 -9.47 3.96 -13.54
N VAL A 67 -8.40 3.18 -13.38
CA VAL A 67 -8.13 2.37 -12.17
C VAL A 67 -7.38 3.20 -11.12
N PHE A 68 -6.47 4.07 -11.56
CA PHE A 68 -5.79 5.02 -10.70
C PHE A 68 -5.57 6.33 -11.45
N ARG A 69 -5.68 7.45 -10.74
CA ARG A 69 -5.39 8.78 -11.25
C ARG A 69 -4.48 9.50 -10.28
N THR A 70 -3.44 10.13 -10.80
CA THR A 70 -2.50 10.99 -10.09
C THR A 70 -2.27 12.29 -10.87
N CYS A 71 -1.59 13.26 -10.27
CA CYS A 71 -1.16 14.48 -10.96
C CYS A 71 0.22 14.93 -10.45
N LEU A 72 0.81 15.90 -11.16
CA LEU A 72 2.15 16.38 -10.82
C LEU A 72 2.22 16.97 -9.39
N GLN A 73 1.12 17.54 -8.89
CA GLN A 73 1.06 18.17 -7.57
C GLN A 73 1.33 17.20 -6.41
N GLU A 74 0.83 15.96 -6.49
CA GLU A 74 1.01 14.96 -5.43
C GLU A 74 2.14 13.95 -5.72
N ARG A 75 2.83 14.05 -6.87
CA ARG A 75 3.81 13.05 -7.33
C ARG A 75 4.87 12.69 -6.29
N ASN A 76 5.30 13.67 -5.49
CA ASN A 76 6.32 13.49 -4.45
C ASN A 76 5.74 13.17 -3.06
N GLN A 77 4.42 12.97 -2.94
CA GLN A 77 3.70 12.68 -1.69
C GLN A 77 2.86 11.39 -1.75
N VAL A 78 2.37 11.02 -2.94
CA VAL A 78 1.43 9.92 -3.10
C VAL A 78 2.13 8.56 -3.00
N VAL A 79 1.61 7.70 -2.14
CA VAL A 79 2.05 6.31 -2.01
C VAL A 79 1.01 5.39 -2.64
N PHE A 80 1.46 4.54 -3.56
CA PHE A 80 0.58 3.58 -4.25
C PHE A 80 0.56 2.25 -3.51
N GLN A 81 -0.60 1.84 -2.99
CA GLN A 81 -0.74 0.58 -2.28
C GLN A 81 -1.23 -0.55 -3.18
N ILE A 82 -0.47 -1.64 -3.25
CA ILE A 82 -0.77 -2.85 -4.01
C ILE A 82 -1.28 -3.95 -3.07
N GLY A 83 -2.41 -4.57 -3.45
CA GLY A 83 -2.81 -5.88 -2.96
C GLY A 83 -2.24 -6.97 -3.87
N THR A 84 -1.43 -7.87 -3.32
CA THR A 84 -0.75 -8.93 -4.09
C THR A 84 -0.47 -10.16 -3.24
N SER A 85 -0.20 -11.28 -3.90
CA SER A 85 0.23 -12.55 -3.32
C SER A 85 1.34 -13.22 -4.15
N ASP A 86 2.02 -12.44 -5.00
CA ASP A 86 3.01 -12.92 -5.97
C ASP A 86 4.07 -11.85 -6.24
N ALA A 87 5.34 -12.20 -6.05
CA ALA A 87 6.45 -11.24 -6.14
C ALA A 87 6.64 -10.68 -7.57
N VAL A 88 6.48 -11.51 -8.60
CA VAL A 88 6.69 -11.11 -9.99
C VAL A 88 5.56 -10.20 -10.46
N ARG A 89 4.31 -10.57 -10.15
CA ARG A 89 3.15 -9.75 -10.50
C ARG A 89 3.14 -8.43 -9.74
N ALA A 90 3.55 -8.41 -8.47
CA ALA A 90 3.76 -7.19 -7.71
C ALA A 90 4.76 -6.25 -8.39
N LEU A 91 5.89 -6.78 -8.86
CA LEU A 91 6.91 -6.00 -9.57
C LEU A 91 6.37 -5.43 -10.88
N THR A 92 5.74 -6.27 -11.71
CA THR A 92 5.13 -5.83 -12.98
C THR A 92 4.09 -4.73 -12.74
N ALA A 93 3.25 -4.89 -11.72
CA ALA A 93 2.24 -3.90 -11.34
C ALA A 93 2.90 -2.59 -10.86
N ALA A 94 3.92 -2.67 -10.01
CA ALA A 94 4.64 -1.50 -9.51
C ALA A 94 5.35 -0.72 -10.63
N GLN A 95 5.98 -1.41 -11.59
CA GLN A 95 6.67 -0.79 -12.72
C GLN A 95 5.76 0.06 -13.63
N ILE A 96 4.45 -0.24 -13.65
CA ILE A 96 3.49 0.57 -14.39
C ILE A 96 3.36 1.96 -13.78
N VAL A 97 3.36 2.07 -12.45
CA VAL A 97 3.02 3.31 -11.71
C VAL A 97 4.21 4.02 -11.08
N CYS A 98 5.34 3.34 -10.89
CA CYS A 98 6.45 3.81 -10.03
C CYS A 98 7.07 5.14 -10.45
N ARG A 99 6.88 5.56 -11.71
CA ARG A 99 7.37 6.84 -12.21
C ARG A 99 6.51 8.03 -11.78
N ASP A 100 5.25 7.81 -11.41
CA ASP A 100 4.28 8.87 -11.16
C ASP A 100 3.82 8.95 -9.69
N VAL A 101 4.52 8.21 -8.80
CA VAL A 101 4.24 8.11 -7.37
C VAL A 101 5.54 8.20 -6.56
N ALA A 102 5.43 8.58 -5.29
CA ALA A 102 6.58 8.80 -4.40
C ALA A 102 7.12 7.50 -3.79
N ALA A 103 6.24 6.52 -3.56
CA ALA A 103 6.58 5.21 -3.03
C ALA A 103 5.55 4.13 -3.45
N ILE A 104 5.98 2.87 -3.34
CA ILE A 104 5.13 1.69 -3.50
C ILE A 104 4.91 1.05 -2.13
N ASP A 105 3.68 0.67 -1.81
CA ASP A 105 3.34 -0.01 -0.56
C ASP A 105 2.66 -1.35 -0.81
N ILE A 106 2.93 -2.35 0.03
CA ILE A 106 2.25 -3.65 0.00
C ILE A 106 1.27 -3.78 1.17
N ASN A 107 -0.01 -4.03 0.84
CA ASN A 107 -1.04 -4.32 1.83
C ASN A 107 -0.90 -5.75 2.35
N MET A 108 -0.60 -5.87 3.64
CA MET A 108 -0.51 -7.14 4.38
C MET A 108 -1.50 -7.16 5.57
N GLY A 109 -2.52 -6.28 5.56
CA GLY A 109 -3.36 -6.04 6.73
C GLY A 109 -4.87 -6.09 6.46
N CYS A 110 -5.33 -6.23 5.22
CA CYS A 110 -6.76 -6.27 4.89
C CYS A 110 -7.39 -7.63 5.29
N PRO A 111 -8.37 -7.66 6.21
CA PRO A 111 -9.03 -8.91 6.63
C PRO A 111 -10.29 -9.23 5.81
N LYS A 112 -10.61 -8.44 4.77
CA LYS A 112 -11.82 -8.65 3.96
C LYS A 112 -11.71 -9.96 3.17
N SER A 113 -12.85 -10.62 2.98
CA SER A 113 -12.93 -11.94 2.34
C SER A 113 -12.24 -12.01 0.98
N PHE A 114 -12.42 -11.01 0.12
CA PHE A 114 -11.79 -10.97 -1.21
C PHE A 114 -10.25 -10.97 -1.16
N SER A 115 -9.68 -10.33 -0.14
CA SER A 115 -8.23 -10.29 0.07
C SER A 115 -7.73 -11.65 0.54
N ILE A 116 -8.44 -12.25 1.51
CA ILE A 116 -8.08 -13.55 2.07
C ILE A 116 -8.18 -14.65 1.01
N SER A 117 -9.27 -14.68 0.22
CA SER A 117 -9.46 -15.67 -0.84
C SER A 117 -8.41 -15.57 -1.94
N GLY A 118 -7.91 -14.35 -2.22
CA GLY A 118 -6.80 -14.13 -3.14
C GLY A 118 -5.40 -14.37 -2.55
N GLY A 119 -5.32 -14.73 -1.27
CA GLY A 119 -4.05 -14.93 -0.54
C GLY A 119 -3.29 -13.63 -0.24
N MET A 120 -3.96 -12.48 -0.31
CA MET A 120 -3.40 -11.12 -0.15
C MET A 120 -3.80 -10.53 1.22
N GLY A 121 -3.27 -9.36 1.56
CA GLY A 121 -3.64 -8.65 2.79
C GLY A 121 -3.31 -9.49 4.03
N ALA A 122 -4.25 -9.65 4.96
CA ALA A 122 -4.00 -10.36 6.21
C ALA A 122 -3.63 -11.85 6.01
N ALA A 123 -3.95 -12.46 4.86
CA ALA A 123 -3.53 -13.83 4.55
C ALA A 123 -2.02 -13.96 4.30
N LEU A 124 -1.32 -12.86 3.99
CA LEU A 124 0.14 -12.86 3.88
C LEU A 124 0.84 -13.02 5.23
N LEU A 125 0.18 -12.62 6.32
CA LEU A 125 0.78 -12.62 7.67
C LEU A 125 1.14 -14.03 8.16
N SER A 126 0.50 -15.07 7.63
CA SER A 126 0.85 -16.48 7.89
C SER A 126 1.91 -17.03 6.94
N LYS A 127 2.44 -16.22 6.01
CA LYS A 127 3.41 -16.61 4.98
C LYS A 127 4.65 -15.69 4.99
N PRO A 128 5.48 -15.68 6.05
CA PRO A 128 6.62 -14.77 6.16
C PRO A 128 7.63 -14.88 5.00
N GLN A 129 7.82 -16.10 4.44
CA GLN A 129 8.71 -16.28 3.28
C GLN A 129 8.19 -15.55 2.04
N LEU A 130 6.89 -15.63 1.76
CA LEU A 130 6.28 -14.92 0.64
C LEU A 130 6.36 -13.40 0.82
N ILE A 131 6.18 -12.90 2.05
CA ILE A 131 6.39 -11.49 2.39
C ILE A 131 7.82 -11.08 2.02
N HIS A 132 8.81 -11.86 2.47
CA HIS A 132 10.21 -11.62 2.17
C HIS A 132 10.47 -11.59 0.65
N ASP A 133 9.95 -12.57 -0.08
CA ASP A 133 10.17 -12.69 -1.54
C ASP A 133 9.53 -11.52 -2.30
N ILE A 134 8.34 -11.07 -1.92
CA ILE A 134 7.68 -9.89 -2.50
C ILE A 134 8.51 -8.63 -2.24
N LEU A 135 8.86 -8.36 -0.98
CA LEU A 135 9.54 -7.12 -0.60
C LEU A 135 10.96 -7.04 -1.18
N THR A 136 11.73 -8.14 -1.12
CA THR A 136 13.08 -8.17 -1.70
C THR A 136 13.09 -8.06 -3.21
N THR A 137 12.13 -8.68 -3.89
CA THR A 137 11.96 -8.52 -5.35
C THR A 137 11.70 -7.06 -5.71
N LEU A 138 10.79 -6.38 -5.02
CA LEU A 138 10.49 -4.97 -5.27
C LEU A 138 11.71 -4.08 -4.98
N LYS A 139 12.33 -4.26 -3.81
CA LYS A 139 13.50 -3.48 -3.38
C LYS A 139 14.72 -3.62 -4.29
N ARG A 140 14.90 -4.78 -4.94
CA ARG A 140 16.02 -5.03 -5.87
C ARG A 140 15.81 -4.41 -7.25
N ASN A 141 14.56 -4.17 -7.66
CA ASN A 141 14.22 -3.82 -9.03
C ASN A 141 13.57 -2.43 -9.19
N LEU A 142 13.35 -1.71 -8.08
CA LEU A 142 12.77 -0.37 -8.08
C LEU A 142 13.69 0.61 -7.35
N ASP A 143 13.96 1.75 -7.99
CA ASP A 143 14.58 2.90 -7.32
C ASP A 143 13.59 3.62 -6.39
N THR A 144 12.29 3.46 -6.67
CA THR A 144 11.19 4.00 -5.87
C THR A 144 11.16 3.33 -4.48
N PRO A 145 11.07 4.09 -3.38
CA PRO A 145 10.92 3.55 -2.03
C PRO A 145 9.79 2.52 -1.92
N VAL A 146 10.04 1.47 -1.13
CA VAL A 146 9.06 0.39 -0.89
C VAL A 146 8.74 0.36 0.60
N THR A 147 7.45 0.38 0.93
CA THR A 147 6.92 0.21 2.28
C THR A 147 5.94 -0.96 2.34
N CYS A 148 5.50 -1.31 3.54
CA CYS A 148 4.36 -2.20 3.69
C CYS A 148 3.54 -1.87 4.93
N LYS A 149 2.30 -2.36 4.93
CA LYS A 149 1.35 -2.14 6.03
C LYS A 149 0.81 -3.45 6.58
N ILE A 150 1.02 -3.71 7.88
CA ILE A 150 0.60 -4.92 8.58
C ILE A 150 -0.50 -4.65 9.64
N ARG A 151 -0.97 -5.74 10.24
CA ARG A 151 -1.74 -5.76 11.50
C ARG A 151 -0.96 -6.56 12.54
N LEU A 152 -1.37 -6.44 13.81
CA LEU A 152 -0.81 -7.26 14.88
C LEU A 152 -1.14 -8.75 14.65
N LEU A 153 -0.16 -9.61 14.88
CA LEU A 153 -0.34 -11.05 15.04
C LEU A 153 -0.88 -11.35 16.44
N LYS A 154 -1.36 -12.59 16.69
CA LYS A 154 -1.95 -12.99 17.98
C LYS A 154 -1.03 -12.75 19.18
N SER A 155 0.29 -12.81 18.95
CA SER A 155 1.34 -12.61 19.94
C SER A 155 2.14 -11.36 19.59
N SER A 156 2.52 -10.59 20.61
CA SER A 156 3.42 -9.45 20.44
C SER A 156 4.82 -9.91 20.02
N GLN A 157 5.30 -11.04 20.55
CA GLN A 157 6.58 -11.63 20.16
C GLN A 157 6.59 -11.99 18.67
N ASP A 158 5.51 -12.63 18.18
CA ASP A 158 5.40 -12.98 16.75
C ASP A 158 5.35 -11.73 15.87
N THR A 159 4.66 -10.68 16.34
CA THR A 159 4.58 -9.40 15.62
C THR A 159 5.95 -8.75 15.50
N VAL A 160 6.74 -8.73 16.58
CA VAL A 160 8.10 -8.18 16.60
C VAL A 160 9.03 -9.00 15.69
N GLU A 161 8.93 -10.33 15.73
CA GLU A 161 9.72 -11.20 14.85
C GLU A 161 9.39 -10.98 13.37
N LEU A 162 8.10 -10.86 13.02
CA LEU A 162 7.69 -10.51 11.66
C LEU A 162 8.22 -9.12 11.26
N ALA A 163 8.13 -8.12 12.13
CA ALA A 163 8.62 -6.77 11.87
C ALA A 163 10.14 -6.76 11.60
N ARG A 164 10.94 -7.49 12.38
CA ARG A 164 12.40 -7.65 12.15
C ARG A 164 12.71 -8.34 10.83
N ARG A 165 11.91 -9.33 10.43
CA ARG A 165 12.06 -9.98 9.11
C ARG A 165 11.77 -9.02 7.97
N ILE A 166 10.72 -8.22 8.10
CA ILE A 166 10.35 -7.18 7.13
C ILE A 166 11.46 -6.13 7.05
N GLU A 167 11.95 -5.62 8.18
CA GLU A 167 13.05 -4.64 8.24
C GLU A 167 14.29 -5.12 7.46
N LYS A 168 14.68 -6.39 7.63
CA LYS A 168 15.82 -6.99 6.90
C LYS A 168 15.68 -7.00 5.38
N THR A 169 14.47 -6.83 4.83
CA THR A 169 14.27 -6.71 3.38
C THR A 169 14.66 -5.33 2.83
N GLY A 170 14.89 -4.34 3.70
CA GLY A 170 15.30 -2.99 3.32
C GLY A 170 14.14 -2.08 2.91
N VAL A 171 12.91 -2.37 3.38
CA VAL A 171 11.78 -1.43 3.24
C VAL A 171 12.09 -0.10 3.93
N SER A 172 11.60 0.99 3.35
CA SER A 172 11.84 2.34 3.87
C SER A 172 11.02 2.66 5.12
N ALA A 173 9.86 2.01 5.29
CA ALA A 173 9.01 2.12 6.46
C ALA A 173 8.05 0.93 6.57
N LEU A 174 7.60 0.66 7.80
CA LEU A 174 6.57 -0.32 8.14
C LEU A 174 5.42 0.37 8.87
N ALA A 175 4.22 0.36 8.29
CA ALA A 175 3.02 0.84 8.95
C ALA A 175 2.33 -0.30 9.73
N ILE A 176 1.98 -0.06 10.99
CA ILE A 176 1.30 -1.05 11.83
C ILE A 176 -0.09 -0.52 12.21
N HIS A 177 -1.13 -1.23 11.78
CA HIS A 177 -2.44 -1.05 12.39
C HIS A 177 -2.47 -1.85 13.70
N GLY A 178 -2.49 -1.15 14.84
CA GLY A 178 -2.48 -1.72 16.20
C GLY A 178 -3.70 -2.56 16.62
N ARG A 179 -4.38 -3.20 15.66
CA ARG A 179 -5.43 -4.18 15.90
C ARG A 179 -4.99 -5.56 15.41
N TYR A 180 -5.39 -6.58 16.14
CA TYR A 180 -5.18 -7.97 15.75
C TYR A 180 -5.86 -8.28 14.40
N SER A 181 -5.24 -9.17 13.62
CA SER A 181 -5.74 -9.58 12.30
C SER A 181 -7.15 -10.17 12.33
N MET A 182 -7.56 -10.80 13.44
CA MET A 182 -8.89 -11.41 13.61
C MET A 182 -10.01 -10.42 13.93
N LEU A 183 -9.69 -9.16 14.28
CA LEU A 183 -10.69 -8.18 14.74
C LEU A 183 -11.13 -7.25 13.61
N SER A 184 -12.44 -7.22 13.31
CA SER A 184 -13.07 -6.17 12.51
C SER A 184 -13.47 -4.97 13.39
N ILE A 185 -13.97 -3.89 12.78
CA ILE A 185 -14.31 -2.62 13.47
C ILE A 185 -15.36 -2.79 14.60
N SER A 186 -15.96 -3.96 14.78
CA SER A 186 -16.94 -4.25 15.83
C SER A 186 -16.40 -4.30 17.27
N VAL A 187 -15.08 -4.16 17.49
CA VAL A 187 -14.50 -4.19 18.85
C VAL A 187 -13.74 -2.90 19.16
N PHE A 188 -14.36 -2.02 19.96
CA PHE A 188 -13.64 -1.00 20.73
C PHE A 188 -12.90 -1.72 21.85
N GLY A 189 -11.63 -2.05 21.62
CA GLY A 189 -10.73 -2.51 22.68
C GLY A 189 -10.29 -1.30 23.49
N THR A 190 -10.56 -1.34 24.79
CA THR A 190 -9.98 -0.42 25.77
C THR A 190 -8.45 -0.53 25.70
N PHE A 191 -7.77 0.58 25.42
CA PHE A 191 -6.33 0.68 25.61
C PHE A 191 -6.06 0.68 27.12
N GLY A 192 -5.71 -0.49 27.66
CA GLY A 192 -5.02 -0.56 28.94
C GLY A 192 -3.61 -0.04 28.75
N ASN A 193 -3.21 0.93 29.58
CA ASN A 193 -1.86 1.47 29.66
C ASN A 193 -0.84 0.34 29.66
N VAL A 194 0.06 0.33 28.67
CA VAL A 194 1.34 -0.34 28.79
C VAL A 194 2.39 0.71 28.42
N LEU A 195 3.22 0.98 29.43
CA LEU A 195 4.30 1.95 29.52
C LEU A 195 5.32 1.82 28.38
#